data_AF-A0A521K1R3-F1
#
_entry.id   AF-A0A521K1R3-F1
#
_cell.length_a   1.000
_cell.length_b   1.000
_cell.length_c   1.000
_cell.angle_alpha   90.00
_cell.angle_beta   90.00
_cell.angle_gamma   90.00
#
_symmetry.space_group_name_H-M   'P 1'
#
loop_
_entity.id
_entity.type
_entity.pdbx_description
1 polymer ?
#
loop_
_entity_poly.entity_id
_entity_poly.type
_entity_poly.pdbx_seq_one_letter_code
_entity_poly.pdbx_strand_id
1 'polypeptide(L)'
;MKLSTLPLLLSFGLLLALPATTGCASQKKMKDYESELGALREERVGLKKENQSLRSQLDSYEMALAEANGKRTAEAGAPVVPEADAVKDYPKLDDAGVGYEQRDGNMVFTLPNEITFASGKADLTDKGKKALKEVSKILEADF
;
A
#
# COMPACT_ATOMS: atom_id res chain seq x y z
N MET A 1 68.98 -41.02 49.03
CA MET A 1 67.57 -40.61 49.26
C MET A 1 66.98 -40.11 47.94
N LYS A 2 66.16 -40.92 47.26
CA LYS A 2 65.37 -40.55 46.08
C LYS A 2 63.95 -41.07 46.27
N LEU A 3 63.11 -40.30 46.95
CA LEU A 3 61.66 -40.47 47.01
C LEU A 3 61.08 -39.07 47.16
N SER A 4 60.29 -38.60 46.18
CA SER A 4 59.19 -37.61 46.32
C SER A 4 58.96 -36.77 45.04
N THR A 5 58.66 -37.39 43.90
CA THR A 5 58.13 -36.66 42.72
C THR A 5 56.98 -37.36 41.98
N LEU A 6 56.54 -38.54 42.43
CA LEU A 6 55.51 -39.33 41.74
C LEU A 6 54.04 -38.85 41.89
N PRO A 7 53.59 -38.15 42.97
CA PRO A 7 52.16 -37.86 43.12
C PRO A 7 51.68 -36.60 42.37
N LEU A 8 52.61 -35.77 41.86
CA LEU A 8 52.29 -34.45 41.27
C LEU A 8 51.96 -34.54 39.77
N LEU A 9 52.39 -35.60 39.08
CA LEU A 9 52.07 -35.82 37.66
C LEU A 9 50.69 -36.45 37.46
N LEU A 10 50.16 -37.15 38.47
CA LEU A 10 48.89 -37.87 38.39
C LEU A 10 47.67 -36.96 38.60
N SER A 11 47.82 -35.86 39.35
CA SER A 11 46.77 -34.85 39.55
C SER A 11 46.66 -33.85 38.39
N PHE A 12 47.76 -33.59 37.67
CA PHE A 12 47.76 -32.65 36.53
C PHE A 12 47.16 -33.26 35.26
N GLY A 13 47.30 -34.58 35.07
CA GLY A 13 46.74 -35.29 33.91
C GLY A 13 45.22 -35.46 33.96
N LEU A 14 44.62 -35.52 35.16
CA LEU A 14 43.19 -35.75 35.33
C LEU A 14 42.36 -34.47 35.12
N LEU A 15 42.95 -33.28 35.32
CA LEU A 15 42.26 -31.99 35.16
C LEU A 15 42.12 -31.56 33.68
N LEU A 16 42.98 -32.06 32.79
CA LEU A 16 42.98 -31.70 31.37
C LEU A 16 42.04 -32.54 30.50
N ALA A 17 41.50 -33.64 31.02
CA ALA A 17 40.67 -34.59 30.26
C ALA A 17 39.15 -34.35 30.37
N LEU A 18 38.71 -33.39 31.20
CA LEU A 18 37.28 -33.11 31.43
C LEU A 18 36.54 -32.29 30.35
N PRO A 19 37.15 -31.49 29.44
CA PRO A 19 36.35 -30.68 28.51
C PRO A 19 35.83 -31.45 27.28
N ALA A 20 36.15 -32.73 27.11
CA ALA A 20 35.87 -33.46 25.86
C ALA A 20 34.49 -34.13 25.79
N THR A 21 33.72 -34.22 26.88
CA THR A 21 32.50 -35.05 26.94
C THR A 21 31.18 -34.26 26.90
N THR A 22 31.19 -32.93 26.95
CA THR A 22 29.98 -32.09 26.93
C THR A 22 29.55 -31.64 25.53
N GLY A 23 30.26 -32.04 24.47
CA GLY A 23 30.12 -31.47 23.12
C GLY A 23 28.90 -31.88 22.29
N CYS A 24 28.20 -32.97 22.62
CA CYS A 24 27.17 -33.52 21.71
C CYS A 24 25.78 -32.85 21.81
N ALA A 25 25.39 -32.35 23.00
CA ALA A 25 24.11 -31.64 23.16
C ALA A 25 24.16 -30.18 22.67
N SER A 26 25.35 -29.56 22.73
CA SER A 26 25.60 -28.19 22.27
C SER A 26 25.57 -28.06 20.74
N GLN A 27 26.11 -29.03 20.01
CA GLN A 27 26.18 -28.98 18.54
C GLN A 27 24.81 -28.96 17.85
N LYS A 28 23.83 -29.70 18.36
CA LYS A 28 22.49 -29.75 17.73
C LYS A 28 21.76 -28.43 17.89
N LYS A 29 21.78 -27.85 19.10
CA LYS A 29 21.18 -26.54 19.37
C LYS A 29 21.87 -25.42 18.58
N MET A 30 23.18 -25.45 18.44
CA MET A 30 23.91 -24.47 17.63
C MET A 30 23.52 -24.55 16.14
N LYS A 31 23.39 -25.76 15.58
CA LYS A 31 22.92 -25.95 14.20
C LYS A 31 21.47 -25.49 14.00
N ASP A 32 20.59 -25.79 14.97
CA ASP A 32 19.20 -25.33 14.93
C ASP A 32 19.15 -23.77 14.95
N TYR A 33 19.92 -23.11 15.83
CA TYR A 33 20.01 -21.64 15.88
C TYR A 33 20.58 -21.02 14.61
N GLU A 34 21.62 -21.61 14.02
CA GLU A 34 22.18 -21.15 12.74
C GLU A 34 21.16 -21.26 11.61
N SER A 35 20.38 -22.36 11.59
CA SER A 35 19.30 -22.56 10.60
C SER A 35 18.17 -21.54 10.75
N GLU A 36 17.77 -21.25 11.99
CA GLU A 36 16.71 -20.28 12.31
C GLU A 36 17.16 -18.85 11.97
N LEU A 37 18.41 -18.49 12.26
CA LEU A 37 18.99 -17.21 11.84
C LEU A 37 19.09 -17.08 10.31
N GLY A 38 19.35 -18.18 9.60
CA GLY A 38 19.30 -18.22 8.14
C GLY A 38 17.90 -17.93 7.61
N ALA A 39 16.90 -18.66 8.11
CA ALA A 39 15.50 -18.50 7.72
C ALA A 39 14.97 -17.09 8.01
N LEU A 40 15.24 -16.55 9.21
CA LEU A 40 14.82 -15.19 9.59
C LEU A 40 15.49 -14.13 8.71
N ARG A 41 16.75 -14.33 8.30
CA ARG A 41 17.43 -13.40 7.38
C ARG A 41 16.81 -13.45 5.98
N GLU A 42 16.51 -14.64 5.47
CA GLU A 42 15.84 -14.81 4.19
C GLU A 42 14.44 -14.17 4.19
N GLU A 43 13.66 -14.38 5.24
CA GLU A 43 12.34 -13.77 5.41
C GLU A 43 12.45 -12.24 5.48
N ARG A 44 13.41 -11.70 6.24
CA ARG A 44 13.65 -10.24 6.31
C ARG A 44 14.04 -9.66 4.96
N VAL A 45 14.83 -10.38 4.16
CA VAL A 45 15.16 -9.96 2.79
C VAL A 45 13.94 -10.03 1.88
N GLY A 46 13.13 -11.09 1.99
CA GLY A 46 11.87 -11.25 1.26
C GLY A 46 10.89 -10.13 1.54
N LEU A 47 10.57 -9.90 2.82
CA LEU A 47 9.70 -8.82 3.27
C LEU A 47 10.21 -7.44 2.85
N LYS A 48 11.53 -7.21 2.90
CA LYS A 48 12.11 -5.93 2.45
C LYS A 48 11.92 -5.74 0.93
N LYS A 49 12.09 -6.80 0.13
CA LYS A 49 11.84 -6.75 -1.32
C LYS A 49 10.36 -6.49 -1.62
N GLU A 50 9.46 -7.17 -0.91
CA GLU A 50 8.02 -6.96 -1.08
C GLU A 50 7.62 -5.54 -0.70
N ASN A 51 8.12 -5.02 0.44
CA ASN A 51 7.85 -3.65 0.84
C ASN A 51 8.38 -2.64 -0.19
N GLN A 52 9.57 -2.88 -0.74
CA GLN A 52 10.13 -2.03 -1.80
C GLN A 52 9.31 -2.10 -3.10
N SER A 53 8.83 -3.29 -3.48
CA SER A 53 7.95 -3.48 -4.63
C SER A 53 6.62 -2.75 -4.45
N LEU A 54 5.99 -2.89 -3.28
CA LEU A 54 4.72 -2.25 -2.97
C LEU A 54 4.85 -0.72 -2.95
N ARG A 55 5.95 -0.19 -2.39
CA ARG A 55 6.25 1.25 -2.44
C ARG A 55 6.42 1.74 -3.87
N SER A 56 7.18 1.00 -4.70
CA SER A 56 7.35 1.35 -6.11
C SER A 56 6.02 1.33 -6.88
N GLN A 57 5.11 0.42 -6.55
CA GLN A 57 3.78 0.38 -7.16
C GLN A 57 2.94 1.58 -6.72
N LEU A 58 2.93 1.92 -5.43
CA LEU A 58 2.26 3.13 -4.94
C LEU A 58 2.77 4.39 -5.65
N ASP A 59 4.09 4.58 -5.70
CA ASP A 59 4.69 5.72 -6.39
C ASP A 59 4.26 5.77 -7.86
N SER A 60 4.20 4.62 -8.55
CA SER A 60 3.75 4.56 -9.94
C SER A 60 2.27 4.92 -10.12
N TYR A 61 1.41 4.50 -9.20
CA TYR A 61 -0.02 4.83 -9.23
C TYR A 61 -0.25 6.31 -8.86
N GLU A 62 0.48 6.85 -7.89
CA GLU A 62 0.44 8.26 -7.54
C GLU A 62 0.89 9.14 -8.71
N MET A 63 1.97 8.75 -9.41
CA MET A 63 2.41 9.44 -10.63
C MET A 63 1.36 9.37 -11.74
N ALA A 64 0.75 8.21 -11.99
CA ALA A 64 -0.29 8.06 -13.00
C ALA A 64 -1.54 8.91 -12.68
N LEU A 65 -1.93 8.99 -11.40
CA LEU A 65 -3.01 9.87 -10.95
C LEU A 65 -2.64 11.34 -11.09
N ALA A 66 -1.42 11.72 -10.72
CA ALA A 66 -0.93 13.09 -10.87
C ALA A 66 -0.87 13.51 -12.35
N GLU A 67 -0.43 12.63 -13.24
CA GLU A 67 -0.42 12.87 -14.69
C GLU A 67 -1.84 13.01 -15.24
N ALA A 68 -2.75 12.11 -14.86
CA ALA A 68 -4.14 12.18 -15.31
C ALA A 68 -4.84 13.47 -14.83
N ASN A 69 -4.59 13.88 -13.59
CA ASN A 69 -5.13 15.12 -13.04
C ASN A 69 -4.43 16.36 -13.61
N GLY A 70 -3.13 16.30 -13.86
CA GLY A 70 -2.35 17.39 -14.46
C GLY A 70 -2.74 17.67 -15.92
N LYS A 71 -3.09 16.64 -16.69
CA LYS A 71 -3.67 16.81 -18.03
C LYS A 71 -5.01 17.54 -17.98
N ARG A 72 -5.86 17.22 -17.00
CA ARG A 72 -7.13 17.94 -16.79
C ARG A 72 -6.92 19.42 -16.44
N THR A 73 -5.90 19.77 -15.64
CA THR A 73 -5.64 21.18 -15.30
C THR A 73 -4.94 21.94 -16.43
N ALA A 74 -4.13 21.28 -17.26
CA ALA A 74 -3.52 21.88 -18.45
C ALA A 74 -4.55 22.15 -19.56
N GLU A 75 -5.57 21.30 -19.68
CA GLU A 75 -6.71 21.51 -20.59
C GLU A 75 -7.74 22.50 -20.02
N ALA A 76 -7.78 22.71 -18.69
CA ALA A 76 -8.62 23.73 -18.02
C ALA A 76 -8.01 25.15 -18.01
N GLY A 77 -7.00 25.41 -18.84
CA GLY A 77 -6.29 26.68 -18.95
C GLY A 77 -7.01 27.75 -19.76
N ALA A 78 -8.27 28.05 -19.45
CA ALA A 78 -8.93 29.27 -19.89
C ALA A 78 -9.72 29.88 -18.70
N PRO A 79 -9.49 31.15 -18.33
CA PRO A 79 -10.30 31.82 -17.31
C PRO A 79 -11.76 31.79 -17.72
N VAL A 80 -12.58 31.11 -16.92
CA VAL A 80 -14.04 31.08 -17.04
C VAL A 80 -14.55 32.49 -16.76
N VAL A 81 -14.74 33.28 -17.81
CA VAL A 81 -15.61 34.46 -17.77
C VAL A 81 -17.04 33.92 -17.69
N PRO A 82 -17.83 34.32 -16.68
CA PRO A 82 -19.20 33.87 -16.58
C PRO A 82 -20.03 34.64 -17.62
N GLU A 83 -20.16 34.07 -18.83
CA GLU A 83 -21.20 34.50 -19.75
C GLU A 83 -22.52 33.88 -19.28
N ALA A 84 -23.43 34.78 -18.92
CA ALA A 84 -24.73 34.51 -18.33
C ALA A 84 -25.69 33.94 -19.38
N ASP A 85 -25.46 32.71 -19.81
CA ASP A 85 -26.46 31.91 -20.50
C ASP A 85 -27.29 31.16 -19.46
N ALA A 86 -28.61 31.35 -19.51
CA ALA A 86 -29.61 30.89 -18.56
C ALA A 86 -29.25 29.52 -17.92
N VAL A 87 -28.76 29.57 -16.68
CA VAL A 87 -28.51 28.38 -15.87
C VAL A 87 -29.86 27.75 -15.58
N LYS A 88 -30.18 26.66 -16.29
CA LYS A 88 -31.29 25.79 -15.89
C LYS A 88 -30.89 25.15 -14.56
N ASP A 89 -31.61 25.49 -13.50
CA ASP A 89 -31.41 24.88 -12.19
C ASP A 89 -31.95 23.45 -12.19
N TYR A 90 -31.13 22.50 -11.74
CA TYR A 90 -31.49 21.10 -11.60
C TYR A 90 -31.48 20.67 -10.13
N PRO A 91 -32.52 21.02 -9.34
CA PRO A 91 -32.51 20.77 -7.89
C PRO A 91 -32.36 19.29 -7.52
N LYS A 92 -32.80 18.38 -8.39
CA LYS A 92 -32.63 16.93 -8.19
C LYS A 92 -31.18 16.46 -8.33
N LEU A 93 -30.35 17.18 -9.10
CA LEU A 93 -28.93 16.91 -9.18
C LEU A 93 -28.22 17.40 -7.92
N ASP A 94 -28.62 18.56 -7.40
CA ASP A 94 -28.10 19.11 -6.14
C ASP A 94 -28.39 18.14 -4.98
N ASP A 95 -29.62 17.65 -4.87
CA ASP A 95 -30.02 16.63 -3.88
C ASP A 95 -29.21 15.33 -4.00
N ALA A 96 -28.83 14.97 -5.23
CA ALA A 96 -28.01 13.80 -5.51
C ALA A 96 -26.50 14.04 -5.25
N GLY A 97 -26.09 15.29 -5.03
CA GLY A 97 -24.69 15.69 -4.90
C GLY A 97 -23.93 15.68 -6.23
N VAL A 98 -24.63 15.93 -7.33
CA VAL A 98 -24.07 16.05 -8.68
C VAL A 98 -23.89 17.54 -8.99
N GLY A 99 -22.65 17.96 -9.22
CA GLY A 99 -22.38 19.30 -9.73
C GLY A 99 -22.70 19.40 -11.22
N TYR A 100 -23.10 20.57 -11.68
CA TYR A 100 -23.31 20.84 -13.10
C TYR A 100 -22.82 22.24 -13.44
N GLU A 101 -22.23 22.38 -14.63
CA GLU A 101 -21.76 23.65 -15.16
C GLU A 101 -21.87 23.65 -16.70
N GLN A 102 -21.99 24.84 -17.29
CA GLN A 102 -21.85 25.03 -18.74
C GLN A 102 -20.40 25.41 -19.02
N ARG A 103 -19.70 24.61 -19.83
CA ARG A 103 -18.32 24.88 -20.28
C ARG A 103 -18.25 24.78 -21.80
N ASP A 104 -17.88 25.88 -22.45
CA ASP A 104 -17.74 25.97 -23.91
C ASP A 104 -19.00 25.53 -24.68
N GLY A 105 -20.18 25.87 -24.16
CA GLY A 105 -21.48 25.46 -24.72
C GLY A 105 -21.85 23.99 -24.49
N ASN A 106 -21.02 23.23 -23.75
CA ASN A 106 -21.31 21.87 -23.34
C ASN A 106 -21.73 21.83 -21.87
N MET A 107 -22.78 21.06 -21.57
CA MET A 107 -23.18 20.77 -20.20
C MET A 107 -22.25 19.71 -19.60
N VAL A 108 -21.55 20.06 -18.51
CA VAL A 108 -20.62 19.19 -17.80
C VAL A 108 -21.22 18.79 -16.45
N PHE A 109 -21.38 17.49 -16.23
CA PHE A 109 -21.81 16.93 -14.95
C PHE A 109 -20.62 16.40 -14.16
N THR A 110 -20.46 16.88 -12.92
CA THR A 110 -19.41 16.47 -12.00
C THR A 110 -20.00 15.55 -10.93
N LEU A 111 -19.60 14.28 -10.96
CA LEU A 111 -20.00 13.28 -9.97
C LEU A 111 -18.81 12.98 -9.03
N PRO A 112 -18.89 13.35 -7.73
CA PRO A 112 -17.81 13.07 -6.79
C PRO A 112 -17.58 11.56 -6.62
N ASN A 113 -16.32 11.13 -6.65
CA ASN A 113 -15.94 9.72 -6.57
C ASN A 113 -16.45 9.06 -5.27
N GLU A 114 -16.29 9.75 -4.14
CA GLU A 114 -16.72 9.29 -2.81
C GLU A 114 -18.23 9.04 -2.69
N ILE A 115 -19.01 9.70 -3.54
CA ILE A 115 -20.47 9.54 -3.61
C ILE A 115 -20.83 8.44 -4.61
N THR A 116 -20.08 8.35 -5.72
CA THR A 116 -20.47 7.53 -6.87
C THR A 116 -20.05 6.07 -6.71
N PHE A 117 -18.84 5.84 -6.20
CA PHE A 117 -18.21 4.51 -6.15
C PHE A 117 -17.90 4.08 -4.73
N ALA A 118 -17.93 2.77 -4.49
CA ALA A 118 -17.46 2.19 -3.24
C ALA A 118 -15.94 2.36 -3.11
N SER A 119 -15.45 2.55 -1.87
CA SER A 119 -14.03 2.78 -1.62
C SER A 119 -13.17 1.65 -2.20
N GLY A 120 -12.23 2.02 -3.09
CA GLY A 120 -11.32 1.09 -3.75
C GLY A 120 -11.96 0.15 -4.78
N LYS A 121 -13.19 0.41 -5.23
CA LYS A 121 -13.90 -0.43 -6.21
C LYS A 121 -14.57 0.42 -7.30
N ALA A 122 -14.82 -0.18 -8.45
CA ALA A 122 -15.62 0.40 -9.52
C ALA A 122 -17.14 0.12 -9.35
N ASP A 123 -17.53 -0.55 -8.27
CA ASP A 123 -18.93 -0.78 -7.94
C ASP A 123 -19.60 0.54 -7.54
N LEU A 124 -20.75 0.84 -8.13
CA LEU A 124 -21.54 2.01 -7.79
C LEU A 124 -22.18 1.85 -6.39
N THR A 125 -22.13 2.92 -5.60
CA THR A 125 -22.94 3.01 -4.38
C THR A 125 -24.41 3.19 -4.73
N ASP A 126 -25.31 2.95 -3.78
CA ASP A 126 -26.74 3.24 -4.00
C ASP A 126 -27.01 4.72 -4.25
N LYS A 127 -26.19 5.61 -3.68
CA LYS A 127 -26.25 7.05 -3.96
C LYS A 127 -25.76 7.35 -5.38
N GLY A 128 -24.66 6.74 -5.82
CA GLY A 128 -24.14 6.84 -7.18
C GLY A 128 -25.13 6.38 -8.25
N LYS A 129 -25.83 5.27 -8.00
CA LYS A 129 -26.90 4.78 -8.90
C LYS A 129 -28.05 5.79 -9.02
N LYS A 130 -28.47 6.42 -7.91
CA LYS A 130 -29.50 7.46 -7.91
C LYS A 130 -29.02 8.71 -8.66
N ALA A 131 -27.80 9.15 -8.42
CA ALA A 131 -27.19 10.29 -9.10
C ALA A 131 -27.16 10.10 -10.62
N LEU A 132 -26.66 8.96 -11.10
CA LEU A 132 -26.63 8.64 -12.53
C LEU A 132 -28.03 8.55 -13.14
N LYS A 133 -29.02 8.09 -12.38
CA LYS A 133 -30.42 8.04 -12.81
C LYS A 133 -31.05 9.44 -12.95
N GLU A 134 -30.68 10.41 -12.12
CA GLU A 134 -31.16 11.79 -12.30
C GLU A 134 -30.46 12.46 -13.50
N VAL A 135 -29.16 12.21 -13.69
CA VAL A 135 -28.43 12.67 -14.88
C VAL A 135 -29.06 12.11 -16.16
N SER A 136 -29.39 10.81 -16.18
CA SER A 136 -29.99 10.19 -17.37
C SER A 136 -31.33 10.81 -17.74
N LYS A 137 -32.18 11.14 -16.76
CA LYS A 137 -33.47 11.80 -17.01
C LYS A 137 -33.31 13.18 -17.63
N ILE A 138 -32.26 13.92 -17.25
CA ILE A 138 -31.99 15.24 -17.81
C ILE A 138 -31.52 15.10 -19.25
N LEU A 139 -30.61 14.15 -19.50
CA LEU A 139 -30.16 13.86 -20.86
C LEU A 139 -31.33 13.44 -21.77
N GLU A 140 -32.25 12.61 -21.29
CA GLU A 140 -33.46 12.22 -22.04
C GLU A 140 -34.46 13.36 -22.28
N ALA A 141 -34.49 14.36 -21.39
CA ALA A 141 -35.43 15.48 -21.49
C ALA A 141 -34.93 16.59 -22.41
N ASP A 142 -33.62 16.80 -22.44
CA ASP A 142 -32.97 17.92 -23.15
C ASP A 142 -32.29 17.50 -24.48
N PHE A 143 -32.10 16.19 -24.74
CA PHE A 143 -31.49 15.64 -25.96
C PHE A 143 -32.31 14.47 -26.54
#